data_AF-A0A6L6E2W9-F1
#
_entry.id   AF-A0A6L6E2W9-F1
#
_cell.length_a   1.000
_cell.length_b   1.000
_cell.length_c   1.000
_cell.angle_alpha   90.00
_cell.angle_beta   90.00
_cell.angle_gamma   90.00
#
_symmetry.space_group_name_H-M   'P 1'
#
loop_
_entity.id
_entity.type
_entity.pdbx_description
1 polymer ?
#
loop_
_entity_poly.entity_id
_entity_poly.type
_entity_poly.pdbx_seq_one_letter_code
_entity_poly.pdbx_strand_id
1 'polypeptide(L)'
;MTSRTRLHGLDAARASMMLLGVFVHAALVIPELMPVDAGTGSFFAVSYAVVHSFRMPAFFLLSGFFAAYLLQSEGVRAFLVSRFKRIVSVLAVATAIIASLLWQTGCTWCSPSQSRDYLSTALIYLWFLYYLVIISHLALLAAMLA
;
A
#
# COMPACT_ATOMS: atom_id res chain seq x y z
N MET A 1 -23.66 -13.31 -21.47
CA MET A 1 -22.63 -13.27 -20.41
C MET A 1 -21.31 -13.70 -21.02
N THR A 2 -20.47 -12.78 -21.49
CA THR A 2 -19.09 -13.13 -21.84
C THR A 2 -18.39 -13.50 -20.54
N SER A 3 -17.99 -14.76 -20.39
CA SER A 3 -17.16 -15.19 -19.28
C SER A 3 -15.87 -14.38 -19.34
N ARG A 4 -15.74 -13.38 -18.46
CA ARG A 4 -14.54 -12.57 -18.38
C ARG A 4 -13.47 -13.47 -17.79
N THR A 5 -12.57 -14.00 -18.63
CA THR A 5 -11.50 -14.90 -18.20
C THR A 5 -10.72 -14.22 -17.08
N ARG A 6 -10.82 -14.77 -15.85
CA ARG A 6 -10.11 -14.23 -14.70
C ARG A 6 -8.63 -14.54 -14.84
N LEU A 7 -7.79 -13.54 -14.60
CA LEU A 7 -6.35 -13.69 -14.64
C LEU A 7 -5.85 -14.24 -13.30
N HIS A 8 -6.10 -15.53 -13.07
CA HIS A 8 -5.82 -16.21 -11.80
C HIS A 8 -4.38 -16.04 -11.31
N GLY A 9 -3.40 -16.05 -12.22
CA GLY A 9 -1.99 -15.83 -11.86
C GLY A 9 -1.72 -14.42 -11.32
N LEU A 10 -2.35 -13.39 -11.87
CA LEU A 10 -2.19 -12.01 -11.39
C LEU A 10 -2.95 -11.76 -10.09
N ASP A 11 -4.09 -12.42 -9.90
CA ASP A 11 -4.81 -12.41 -8.63
C ASP A 11 -3.99 -13.11 -7.52
N ALA A 12 -3.37 -14.25 -7.83
CA ALA A 12 -2.46 -14.93 -6.93
C ALA A 12 -1.23 -14.07 -6.60
N ALA A 13 -0.60 -13.46 -7.60
CA ALA A 13 0.53 -12.56 -7.39
C ALA A 13 0.17 -11.38 -6.47
N ARG A 14 -1.00 -10.77 -6.67
CA ARG A 14 -1.51 -9.72 -5.77
C ARG A 14 -1.72 -10.23 -4.35
N ALA A 15 -2.32 -11.40 -4.19
CA ALA A 15 -2.52 -12.02 -2.88
C ALA A 15 -1.19 -12.31 -2.17
N SER A 16 -0.19 -12.80 -2.90
CA SER A 16 1.16 -13.00 -2.37
C SER A 16 1.80 -11.70 -1.89
N MET A 17 1.68 -10.60 -2.64
CA MET A 17 2.19 -9.29 -2.20
C MET A 17 1.51 -8.78 -0.93
N MET A 18 0.20 -9.04 -0.77
CA MET A 18 -0.54 -8.70 0.46
C MET A 18 -0.08 -9.54 1.65
N LEU A 19 0.18 -10.85 1.45
CA LEU A 19 0.65 -11.74 2.50
C LEU A 19 2.08 -11.37 2.97
N LEU A 20 2.96 -11.00 2.05
CA LEU A 20 4.31 -10.49 2.36
C LEU A 20 4.28 -9.21 3.21
N GLY A 21 3.18 -8.45 3.15
CA GLY A 21 2.93 -7.34 4.06
C GLY A 21 2.89 -7.80 5.52
N VAL A 22 2.19 -8.89 5.82
CA VAL A 22 2.08 -9.45 7.19
C VAL A 22 3.46 -9.85 7.72
N PHE A 23 4.27 -10.53 6.89
CA PHE A 23 5.64 -10.90 7.25
C PHE A 23 6.47 -9.69 7.68
N VAL A 24 6.41 -8.59 6.94
CA VAL A 24 7.19 -7.39 7.27
C VAL A 24 6.65 -6.65 8.49
N HIS A 25 5.32 -6.59 8.70
CA HIS A 25 4.80 -5.98 9.93
C HIS A 25 5.16 -6.81 11.16
N ALA A 26 5.15 -8.15 11.06
CA ALA A 26 5.61 -9.02 12.14
C ALA A 26 7.10 -8.80 12.45
N ALA A 27 7.93 -8.66 11.42
CA ALA A 27 9.36 -8.37 11.58
C ALA A 27 9.64 -7.04 12.28
N LEU A 28 8.77 -6.03 12.14
CA LEU A 28 8.95 -4.73 12.80
C LEU A 28 8.58 -4.73 14.28
N VAL A 29 7.77 -5.69 14.73
CA VAL A 29 7.21 -5.71 16.10
C VAL A 29 7.88 -6.74 16.99
N ILE A 30 8.35 -7.86 16.41
CA ILE A 30 9.02 -8.93 17.15
C ILE A 30 10.51 -8.58 17.27
N PRO A 31 11.05 -8.31 18.47
CA PRO A 31 12.43 -7.85 18.66
C PRO A 31 13.48 -8.75 18.00
N GLU A 32 13.26 -10.06 18.02
CA GLU A 32 14.14 -11.07 17.41
C GLU A 32 14.17 -11.01 15.88
N LEU A 33 13.11 -10.48 15.28
CA LEU A 33 12.95 -10.32 13.82
C LEU A 33 13.19 -8.88 13.36
N MET A 34 13.35 -7.94 14.29
CA MET A 34 13.61 -6.54 13.97
C MET A 34 14.89 -6.46 13.15
N PRO A 35 14.89 -5.69 12.04
CA PRO A 35 16.12 -5.36 11.34
C PRO A 35 16.94 -4.39 12.22
N VAL A 36 17.61 -4.91 13.24
CA VAL A 36 18.52 -4.15 14.09
C VAL A 36 19.81 -3.97 13.30
N ASP A 37 19.94 -2.78 12.73
CA ASP A 37 21.01 -2.32 11.83
C ASP A 37 21.16 -3.12 10.52
N ALA A 38 20.82 -2.45 9.41
CA ALA A 38 21.06 -2.94 8.04
C ALA A 38 22.54 -3.28 7.75
N GLY A 39 23.47 -2.84 8.60
CA GLY A 39 24.91 -3.12 8.48
C GLY A 39 25.38 -4.46 9.07
N THR A 40 24.57 -5.15 9.89
CA THR A 40 25.01 -6.39 10.58
C THR A 40 24.88 -7.66 9.73
N GLY A 41 24.18 -7.59 8.58
CA GLY A 41 24.06 -8.72 7.65
C GLY A 41 23.24 -9.90 8.18
N SER A 42 22.38 -9.70 9.19
CA SER A 42 21.53 -10.78 9.71
C SER A 42 20.55 -11.27 8.65
N PHE A 43 20.24 -12.58 8.67
CA PHE A 43 19.29 -13.20 7.74
C PHE A 43 17.94 -12.47 7.72
N PHE A 44 17.46 -12.02 8.89
CA PHE A 44 16.20 -11.29 9.00
C PHE A 44 16.28 -9.88 8.40
N ALA A 45 17.38 -9.15 8.59
CA ALA A 45 17.56 -7.84 7.95
C ALA A 45 17.61 -7.95 6.42
N VAL A 46 18.35 -8.93 5.88
CA VAL A 46 18.43 -9.17 4.43
C VAL A 46 17.08 -9.59 3.86
N SER A 47 16.39 -10.55 4.49
CA SER A 47 15.07 -11.00 4.04
C SER A 47 14.03 -9.88 4.10
N TYR A 48 14.03 -9.06 5.14
CA TYR A 48 13.21 -7.87 5.25
C TYR A 48 13.47 -6.91 4.09
N ALA A 49 14.74 -6.57 3.83
CA ALA A 49 15.12 -5.62 2.78
C ALA A 49 14.70 -6.11 1.40
N VAL A 50 14.93 -7.39 1.09
CA VAL A 50 14.52 -7.99 -0.19
C VAL A 50 12.99 -7.97 -0.33
N VAL A 51 12.26 -8.45 0.68
CA VAL A 51 10.79 -8.51 0.63
C VAL A 51 10.18 -7.10 0.56
N HIS A 52 10.71 -6.15 1.32
CA HIS A 52 10.22 -4.77 1.34
C HIS A 52 10.47 -4.06 0.01
N SER A 53 11.70 -4.11 -0.50
CA SER A 53 12.07 -3.47 -1.77
C SER A 53 11.39 -4.11 -2.97
N PHE A 54 11.10 -5.41 -2.93
CA PHE A 54 10.40 -6.09 -4.02
C PHE A 54 8.88 -5.92 -3.97
N ARG A 55 8.25 -6.11 -2.80
CA ARG A 55 6.78 -6.18 -2.73
C ARG A 55 6.12 -4.87 -3.14
N MET A 56 6.71 -3.72 -2.78
CA MET A 56 6.06 -2.43 -2.97
C MET A 56 5.99 -2.08 -4.47
N PRO A 57 7.10 -2.09 -5.23
CA PRO A 57 7.04 -1.90 -6.69
C PRO A 57 6.17 -2.94 -7.40
N ALA A 58 6.30 -4.23 -7.04
CA ALA A 58 5.50 -5.30 -7.64
C ALA A 58 3.99 -5.08 -7.42
N PHE A 59 3.60 -4.68 -6.21
CA PHE A 59 2.21 -4.35 -5.89
C PHE A 59 1.70 -3.15 -6.71
N PHE A 60 2.48 -2.09 -6.85
CA PHE A 60 2.09 -0.92 -7.65
C PHE A 60 1.93 -1.27 -9.13
N LEU A 61 2.82 -2.07 -9.71
CA LEU A 61 2.71 -2.55 -11.09
C LEU A 61 1.45 -3.37 -11.30
N LEU A 62 1.17 -4.35 -10.43
CA LEU A 62 -0.06 -5.14 -10.49
C LEU A 62 -1.31 -4.27 -10.33
N SER A 63 -1.29 -3.33 -9.39
CA SER A 63 -2.39 -2.39 -9.18
C SER A 63 -2.66 -1.54 -10.42
N GLY A 64 -1.61 -1.01 -11.04
CA GLY A 64 -1.67 -0.23 -12.27
C GLY A 64 -2.20 -1.04 -13.46
N PHE A 65 -1.76 -2.28 -13.62
CA PHE A 65 -2.28 -3.18 -14.66
C PHE A 65 -3.80 -3.37 -14.53
N PHE A 66 -4.29 -3.72 -13.33
CA PHE A 66 -5.73 -3.88 -13.10
C PHE A 66 -6.49 -2.54 -13.20
N ALA A 67 -5.83 -1.41 -12.93
CA ALA A 67 -6.40 -0.09 -13.09
C ALA A 67 -6.65 0.25 -14.56
N ALA A 68 -5.63 0.08 -15.40
CA ALA A 68 -5.75 0.28 -16.84
C ALA A 68 -6.78 -0.68 -17.45
N TYR A 69 -6.73 -1.97 -17.07
CA TYR A 69 -7.69 -2.97 -17.53
C TYR A 69 -9.14 -2.58 -17.16
N LEU A 70 -9.39 -2.12 -15.94
CA LEU A 70 -10.72 -1.68 -15.52
C LEU A 70 -11.18 -0.43 -16.28
N LEU A 71 -10.28 0.55 -16.47
CA LEU A 71 -10.60 1.78 -17.19
C LEU A 71 -10.99 1.50 -18.65
N GLN A 72 -10.26 0.61 -19.32
CA GLN A 72 -10.55 0.22 -20.71
C GLN A 72 -11.80 -0.65 -20.84
N SER A 73 -12.05 -1.56 -19.88
CA SER A 73 -13.17 -2.52 -19.99
C SER A 73 -14.50 -2.00 -19.48
N GLU A 74 -14.52 -1.11 -18.47
CA GLU A 74 -15.76 -0.62 -17.84
C GLU A 74 -15.91 0.91 -17.85
N GLY A 75 -14.90 1.63 -18.35
CA GLY A 75 -14.93 3.07 -18.51
C GLY A 75 -14.70 3.87 -17.22
N VAL A 76 -14.71 5.20 -17.39
CA VAL A 76 -14.34 6.19 -16.35
C VAL A 76 -15.21 6.09 -15.10
N ARG A 77 -16.53 5.95 -15.27
CA ARG A 77 -17.47 5.95 -14.12
C ARG A 77 -17.23 4.75 -13.22
N ALA A 78 -17.10 3.55 -13.80
CA ALA A 78 -16.82 2.34 -13.04
C ALA A 78 -15.44 2.39 -12.35
N PHE A 79 -14.45 2.95 -13.05
CA PHE A 79 -13.11 3.19 -12.50
C PHE A 79 -13.15 4.09 -11.25
N LEU A 80 -13.79 5.27 -11.33
CA LEU A 80 -13.89 6.21 -10.21
C LEU A 80 -14.62 5.61 -9.01
N VAL A 81 -15.76 4.96 -9.23
CA VAL A 81 -16.51 4.30 -8.15
C VAL A 81 -15.68 3.21 -7.47
N SER A 82 -14.95 2.41 -8.26
CA SER A 82 -14.06 1.37 -7.74
C SER A 82 -12.93 1.95 -6.88
N ARG A 83 -12.28 3.02 -7.36
CA ARG A 83 -11.19 3.69 -6.63
C ARG A 83 -11.69 4.38 -5.36
N PHE A 84 -12.85 5.02 -5.41
CA PHE A 84 -13.44 5.64 -4.24
C PHE A 84 -13.78 4.60 -3.16
N LYS A 85 -14.45 3.50 -3.53
CA LYS A 85 -14.88 2.45 -2.59
C LYS A 85 -13.75 1.61 -1.99
N ARG A 86 -12.62 1.49 -2.68
CA ARG A 86 -11.54 0.57 -2.28
C ARG A 86 -10.27 1.25 -1.80
N ILE A 87 -10.05 2.51 -2.18
CA ILE A 87 -8.81 3.24 -1.88
C ILE A 87 -9.14 4.46 -1.04
N VAL A 88 -10.01 5.35 -1.55
CA VAL A 88 -10.32 6.63 -0.86
C VAL A 88 -11.06 6.38 0.46
N SER A 89 -12.08 5.53 0.45
CA SER A 89 -12.83 5.18 1.66
C SER A 89 -11.94 4.50 2.70
N VAL A 90 -11.09 3.56 2.29
CA VAL A 90 -10.17 2.85 3.18
C VAL A 90 -9.15 3.83 3.77
N LEU A 91 -8.58 4.70 2.94
CA LEU A 91 -7.67 5.75 3.39
C LEU A 91 -8.35 6.69 4.40
N ALA A 92 -9.56 7.17 4.10
CA ALA A 92 -10.29 8.09 4.97
C ALA A 92 -10.64 7.45 6.32
N VAL A 93 -11.19 6.23 6.30
CA VAL A 93 -11.57 5.51 7.53
C VAL A 93 -10.34 5.16 8.36
N ALA A 94 -9.30 4.61 7.75
CA ALA A 94 -8.09 4.25 8.47
C ALA A 94 -7.39 5.50 9.05
N THR A 95 -7.35 6.61 8.30
CA THR A 95 -6.82 7.88 8.81
C THR A 95 -7.65 8.42 9.97
N ALA A 96 -8.98 8.35 9.91
CA ALA A 96 -9.85 8.81 10.99
C ALA A 96 -9.68 7.97 12.27
N ILE A 97 -9.56 6.66 12.13
CA ILE A 97 -9.29 5.75 13.26
C ILE A 97 -7.92 6.06 13.86
N ILE A 98 -6.87 6.15 13.05
CA ILE A 98 -5.53 6.45 13.55
C ILE A 98 -5.48 7.83 14.20
N ALA A 99 -6.24 8.80 13.68
CA ALA A 99 -6.34 10.15 14.25
C ALA A 99 -6.92 10.09 15.64
N SER A 100 -8.06 9.44 15.82
CA SER A 100 -8.70 9.39 17.12
C SER A 100 -7.83 8.70 18.18
N LEU A 101 -7.01 7.71 17.80
CA LEU A 101 -6.11 7.02 18.72
C LEU A 101 -4.84 7.81 19.05
N LEU A 102 -4.25 8.52 18.09
CA LEU A 102 -2.87 9.03 18.20
C LEU A 102 -2.78 10.57 18.20
N TRP A 103 -3.89 11.30 18.14
CA TRP A 103 -3.88 12.77 18.04
C TRP A 103 -3.15 13.45 19.21
N GLN A 104 -3.34 12.96 20.44
CA GLN A 104 -2.82 13.61 21.64
C GLN A 104 -1.37 13.21 21.96
N THR A 105 -1.02 11.95 21.71
CA THR A 105 0.26 11.35 22.14
C THR A 105 1.26 11.15 21.00
N GLY A 106 0.81 11.27 19.74
CA GLY A 106 1.57 10.82 18.57
C GLY A 106 1.80 9.31 18.60
N CYS A 107 2.62 8.79 17.68
CA CYS A 107 3.06 7.39 17.76
C CYS A 107 4.46 7.27 18.34
N THR A 108 4.54 6.95 19.63
CA THR A 108 5.82 6.78 20.34
C THR A 108 6.63 5.57 19.88
N TRP A 109 5.97 4.58 19.28
CA TRP A 109 6.59 3.32 18.85
C TRP A 109 6.85 3.27 17.33
N CYS A 110 6.28 4.20 16.55
CA CYS A 110 6.40 4.20 15.10
C CYS A 110 7.65 4.95 14.60
N SER A 111 8.15 5.90 15.39
CA SER A 111 9.32 6.72 15.04
C SER A 111 10.08 7.10 16.30
N PRO A 112 11.02 6.27 16.76
CA PRO A 112 11.80 6.56 17.97
C PRO A 112 12.75 7.75 17.81
N SER A 113 13.04 8.20 16.57
CA SER A 113 14.07 9.21 16.27
C SER A 113 13.64 10.37 15.34
N GLN A 114 12.42 10.41 14.80
CA GLN A 114 11.92 11.56 14.00
C GLN A 114 10.74 12.28 14.65
N SER A 115 10.27 13.36 14.01
CA SER A 115 9.15 14.17 14.50
C SER A 115 7.91 13.32 14.76
N ARG A 116 7.25 13.58 15.90
CA ARG A 116 6.02 12.90 16.32
C ARG A 116 4.77 13.54 15.71
N ASP A 117 4.96 14.37 14.68
CA ASP A 117 3.87 15.11 14.06
C ASP A 117 2.90 14.13 13.44
N TYR A 118 1.63 14.24 13.83
CA TYR A 118 0.57 13.33 13.42
C TYR A 118 0.49 13.20 11.88
N LEU A 119 0.59 14.31 11.14
CA LEU A 119 0.59 14.31 9.68
C LEU A 119 1.74 13.50 9.07
N SER A 120 2.92 13.52 9.69
CA SER A 120 4.11 12.79 9.19
C SER A 120 4.09 11.31 9.57
N THR A 121 3.64 10.99 10.79
CA THR A 121 3.78 9.64 11.37
C THR A 121 2.52 8.79 11.15
N ALA A 122 1.33 9.37 11.17
CA ALA A 122 0.10 8.61 10.97
C ALA A 122 -0.07 8.16 9.53
N LEU A 123 0.33 8.99 8.57
CA LEU A 123 0.23 8.67 7.15
C LEU A 123 1.35 7.75 6.66
N ILE A 124 2.42 7.54 7.44
CA ILE A 124 3.60 6.78 6.99
C ILE A 124 3.27 5.33 6.66
N TYR A 125 2.33 4.70 7.36
CA TYR A 125 1.89 3.33 7.08
C TYR A 125 0.79 3.26 6.00
N LEU A 126 0.12 4.39 5.73
CA LEU A 126 -0.92 4.53 4.71
C LEU A 126 -0.38 5.11 3.41
N TRP A 127 0.93 5.36 3.34
CA TRP A 127 1.58 6.02 2.21
C TRP A 127 1.18 5.38 0.89
N PHE A 128 1.18 4.05 0.81
CA PHE A 128 0.86 3.34 -0.42
C PHE A 128 -0.55 3.61 -0.93
N LEU A 129 -1.55 3.79 -0.04
CA LEU A 129 -2.91 4.16 -0.43
C LEU A 129 -2.96 5.58 -0.97
N TYR A 130 -2.29 6.52 -0.31
CA TYR A 130 -2.16 7.91 -0.78
C TYR A 130 -1.52 7.98 -2.18
N TYR A 131 -0.42 7.26 -2.41
CA TYR A 131 0.20 7.19 -3.74
C TYR A 131 -0.71 6.52 -4.77
N LEU A 132 -1.45 5.47 -4.40
CA LEU A 132 -2.43 4.87 -5.30
C LEU A 132 -3.54 5.84 -5.70
N VAL A 133 -4.01 6.69 -4.78
CA VAL A 133 -4.97 7.76 -5.11
C VAL A 133 -4.34 8.69 -6.14
N ILE A 134 -3.16 9.24 -5.87
CA ILE A 134 -2.50 10.19 -6.78
C ILE A 134 -2.29 9.59 -8.17
N ILE A 135 -1.62 8.44 -8.25
CA ILE A 135 -1.26 7.83 -9.53
C ILE A 135 -2.53 7.41 -10.29
N SER A 136 -3.59 6.94 -9.61
CA SER A 136 -4.85 6.59 -10.28
C SER A 136 -5.57 7.80 -10.88
N HIS A 137 -5.56 8.95 -10.20
CA HIS A 137 -6.20 10.16 -10.71
C HIS A 137 -5.37 10.79 -11.83
N LEU A 138 -4.04 10.81 -11.71
CA LEU A 138 -3.13 11.23 -12.79
C LEU A 138 -3.29 10.37 -14.04
N ALA A 139 -3.37 9.04 -13.87
CA ALA A 139 -3.59 8.13 -15.00
C ALA A 139 -4.95 8.36 -15.67
N LEU A 140 -5.99 8.66 -14.88
CA LEU A 140 -7.31 9.00 -15.43
C LEU A 140 -7.28 10.32 -16.21
N LEU A 141 -6.63 11.35 -15.68
CA LEU A 141 -6.46 12.64 -16.37
C LEU A 141 -5.69 12.46 -17.67
N ALA A 142 -4.59 11.70 -17.65
CA ALA A 142 -3.82 11.39 -18.86
C ALA A 142 -4.68 10.65 -19.91
N ALA A 143 -5.53 9.71 -19.47
CA ALA A 143 -6.42 8.97 -20.37
C ALA A 143 -7.59 9.82 -20.93
N MET A 144 -7.95 10.93 -20.27
CA MET A 144 -8.96 11.88 -20.79
C MET A 144 -8.37 12.90 -21.75
N LEU A 145 -7.06 13.15 -21.68
CA LEU A 145 -6.34 14.12 -22.52
C LEU A 145 -5.79 13.50 -23.80
N ALA A 146 -5.69 12.17 -23.87
CA ALA A 146 -5.26 11.39 -25.03
C ALA A 146 -6.44 11.08 -25.96
#